data_AF-A0A920G0W0-F1
#
_entry.id   AF-A0A920G0W0-F1
#
_cell.length_a   1.000
_cell.length_b   1.000
_cell.length_c   1.000
_cell.angle_alpha   90.00
_cell.angle_beta   90.00
_cell.angle_gamma   90.00
#
_symmetry.space_group_name_H-M   'P 1'
#
loop_
_entity.id
_entity.type
_entity.pdbx_description
1 polymer ?
#
loop_
_entity_poly.entity_id
_entity_poly.type
_entity_poly.pdbx_seq_one_letter_code
_entity_poly.pdbx_strand_id
1 'polypeptide(L)'
;MQRFTTTDMTPDEIHEIGLQEVERIRRDMEAVIAEVGFQGDMAAFNTFLRTDPQFYYDSPEALLEGYQAVSKRLDPGLVKLLASYPVRPMACAPFRTRRLLTRPLPTTCARPSTAPARLVLRQPPPPRSETQI
;
A
#
# COMPACT_ATOMS: atom_id res chain seq x y z
N MET A 1 -8.17 -1.21 -25.86
CA MET A 1 -7.64 -1.92 -24.69
C MET A 1 -6.25 -2.52 -24.93
N GLN A 2 -6.01 -3.29 -26.01
CA GLN A 2 -4.76 -4.02 -26.32
C GLN A 2 -3.41 -3.24 -26.34
N ARG A 3 -3.42 -1.90 -26.25
CA ARG A 3 -2.18 -1.11 -26.13
C ARG A 3 -1.62 -1.09 -24.70
N PHE A 4 -2.45 -1.38 -23.70
CA PHE A 4 -2.09 -1.30 -22.27
C PHE A 4 -2.11 -2.66 -21.56
N THR A 5 -2.82 -3.64 -22.13
CA THR A 5 -2.97 -4.98 -21.57
C THR A 5 -2.54 -6.00 -22.61
N THR A 6 -1.93 -7.10 -22.16
CA THR A 6 -1.52 -8.24 -23.00
C THR A 6 -2.63 -9.29 -23.12
N THR A 7 -3.88 -8.89 -22.90
CA THR A 7 -5.03 -9.78 -22.81
C THR A 7 -5.91 -9.62 -24.05
N ASP A 8 -6.34 -10.74 -24.63
CA ASP A 8 -7.16 -10.78 -25.84
C ASP A 8 -8.68 -10.68 -25.57
N MET A 9 -9.08 -10.57 -24.30
CA MET A 9 -10.47 -10.45 -23.86
C MET A 9 -11.11 -9.14 -24.33
N THR A 10 -12.42 -9.20 -24.55
CA THR A 10 -13.24 -8.03 -24.85
C THR A 10 -13.43 -7.15 -23.61
N PRO A 11 -13.72 -5.84 -23.77
CA PRO A 11 -13.98 -4.96 -22.63
C PRO A 11 -15.15 -5.42 -21.75
N ASP A 12 -16.19 -5.99 -22.35
CA ASP A 12 -17.39 -6.45 -21.62
C ASP A 12 -17.06 -7.67 -20.76
N GLU A 13 -16.28 -8.63 -21.29
CA GLU A 13 -15.78 -9.76 -20.50
C GLU A 13 -14.92 -9.30 -19.32
N ILE A 14 -14.05 -8.30 -19.52
CA ILE A 14 -13.22 -7.73 -18.44
C ILE A 14 -14.10 -7.02 -17.40
N HIS A 15 -15.17 -6.35 -17.82
CA HIS A 15 -16.10 -5.69 -16.90
C HIS A 15 -16.80 -6.72 -16.00
N GLU A 16 -17.31 -7.81 -16.58
CA GLU A 16 -17.95 -8.89 -15.84
C GLU A 16 -16.98 -9.56 -14.84
N ILE A 17 -15.74 -9.84 -15.24
CA ILE A 17 -14.70 -10.32 -14.32
C ILE A 17 -14.48 -9.31 -13.19
N GLY A 18 -14.43 -8.02 -13.51
CA GLY A 18 -14.30 -6.96 -12.51
C GLY A 18 -15.44 -6.96 -11.49
N LEU A 19 -16.68 -7.13 -11.93
CA LEU A 19 -17.85 -7.20 -11.04
C LEU A 19 -17.78 -8.41 -10.10
N GLN A 20 -17.39 -9.58 -10.64
CA GLN A 20 -17.21 -10.80 -9.84
C GLN A 20 -16.11 -10.63 -8.79
N GLU A 21 -14.98 -10.02 -9.16
CA GLU A 21 -13.88 -9.77 -8.21
C GLU A 21 -14.27 -8.74 -7.14
N VAL A 22 -15.05 -7.72 -7.48
CA VAL A 22 -15.55 -6.75 -6.48
C VAL A 22 -16.48 -7.43 -5.48
N GLU A 23 -17.38 -8.30 -5.94
CA GLU A 23 -18.25 -9.07 -5.05
C GLU A 23 -17.42 -10.00 -4.14
N ARG A 24 -16.46 -10.73 -4.71
CA ARG A 24 -15.58 -11.63 -3.96
C ARG A 24 -14.80 -10.90 -2.87
N ILE A 25 -14.16 -9.77 -3.20
CA ILE A 25 -13.38 -8.98 -2.24
C ILE A 25 -14.27 -8.40 -1.14
N ARG A 26 -15.50 -7.96 -1.46
CA ARG A 26 -16.44 -7.45 -0.46
C ARG A 26 -16.81 -8.53 0.56
N ARG A 27 -17.09 -9.75 0.09
CA ARG A 27 -17.39 -10.90 0.95
C ARG A 27 -16.21 -11.24 1.87
N ASP A 28 -14.99 -11.23 1.33
CA ASP A 28 -13.78 -11.49 2.12
C ASP A 28 -13.58 -10.39 3.20
N MET A 29 -13.86 -9.13 2.88
CA MET A 29 -13.80 -8.03 3.85
C MET A 29 -14.84 -8.17 4.97
N GLU A 30 -16.08 -8.53 4.64
CA GLU A 30 -17.14 -8.76 5.64
C GLU A 30 -16.78 -9.91 6.59
N ALA A 31 -16.16 -10.98 6.08
CA ALA A 31 -15.68 -12.08 6.89
C ALA A 31 -14.60 -11.62 7.90
N VAL A 32 -13.65 -10.79 7.45
CA VAL A 32 -12.62 -10.21 8.33
C VAL A 32 -13.24 -9.29 9.39
N ILE A 33 -14.22 -8.46 9.02
CA ILE A 33 -14.94 -7.57 9.97
C ILE A 33 -15.62 -8.39 11.07
N ALA A 34 -16.24 -9.51 10.70
CA ALA A 34 -16.85 -10.43 11.65
C ALA A 34 -15.80 -11.10 12.57
N GLU A 35 -14.65 -11.50 12.02
CA GLU A 35 -13.55 -12.12 12.79
C GLU A 35 -12.96 -11.17 13.85
N VAL A 36 -12.79 -9.89 13.52
CA VAL A 36 -12.30 -8.88 14.48
C VAL A 36 -13.38 -8.41 15.46
N GLY A 37 -14.64 -8.84 15.29
CA GLY A 37 -15.75 -8.50 16.19
C GLY A 37 -16.23 -7.05 16.11
N PHE A 38 -16.00 -6.38 14.97
CA PHE A 38 -16.44 -5.00 14.78
C PHE A 38 -17.96 -4.93 14.54
N GLN A 39 -18.65 -4.08 15.29
CA GLN A 39 -20.09 -3.91 15.19
C GLN A 39 -20.41 -2.73 14.26
N GLY A 40 -20.73 -3.02 12.99
CA GLY A 40 -21.07 -1.99 12.00
C GLY A 40 -21.05 -2.50 10.56
N ASP A 41 -21.30 -1.59 9.61
CA ASP A 41 -21.17 -1.88 8.19
C ASP A 41 -19.72 -1.64 7.69
N MET A 42 -19.44 -2.05 6.45
CA MET A 42 -18.13 -1.86 5.83
C MET A 42 -17.71 -0.38 5.75
N ALA A 43 -18.67 0.55 5.63
CA ALA A 43 -18.39 1.98 5.55
C ALA A 43 -17.95 2.55 6.91
N ALA A 44 -18.60 2.12 7.99
CA ALA A 44 -18.25 2.43 9.37
C ALA A 44 -16.88 1.86 9.71
N PHE A 45 -16.58 0.63 9.29
CA PHE A 45 -15.26 0.03 9.47
C PHE A 45 -14.16 0.83 8.76
N ASN A 46 -14.40 1.23 7.51
CA ASN A 46 -13.46 2.08 6.77
C ASN A 46 -13.27 3.46 7.41
N THR A 47 -14.32 4.02 8.03
CA THR A 47 -14.22 5.29 8.76
C THR A 47 -13.36 5.11 10.00
N PHE A 48 -13.62 4.06 10.79
CA PHE A 48 -12.84 3.71 11.98
C PHE A 48 -11.34 3.62 11.69
N LEU A 49 -10.94 2.88 10.64
CA LEU A 49 -9.52 2.73 10.25
C LEU A 49 -8.82 4.05 9.86
N ARG A 50 -9.58 5.08 9.50
CA ARG A 50 -9.05 6.38 9.07
C ARG A 50 -9.07 7.44 10.17
N THR A 51 -9.95 7.28 11.15
CA THR A 51 -10.15 8.28 12.20
C THR A 51 -9.45 7.92 13.49
N ASP A 52 -9.31 6.63 13.80
CA ASP A 52 -8.76 6.23 15.09
C ASP A 52 -7.25 6.52 15.17
N PRO A 53 -6.78 7.26 16.19
CA PRO A 53 -5.37 7.61 16.34
C PRO A 53 -4.46 6.40 16.53
N GLN A 54 -4.98 5.23 16.95
CA GLN A 54 -4.17 4.02 17.17
C GLN A 54 -3.45 3.52 15.90
N PHE A 55 -3.94 3.90 14.71
CA PHE A 55 -3.36 3.51 13.42
C PHE A 55 -2.31 4.50 12.89
N TYR A 56 -2.05 5.59 13.61
CA TYR A 56 -1.12 6.64 13.23
C TYR A 56 0.06 6.72 14.19
N TYR A 57 1.22 7.14 13.67
CA TYR A 57 2.40 7.40 14.48
C TYR A 57 2.50 8.89 14.79
N ASP A 58 2.89 9.23 16.02
CA ASP A 58 3.03 10.63 16.46
C ASP A 58 4.24 11.34 15.83
N SER A 59 5.27 10.59 15.44
CA SER A 59 6.52 11.14 14.92
C SER A 59 6.98 10.47 13.61
N PRO A 60 7.62 11.23 12.69
CA PRO A 60 8.22 10.68 11.48
C PRO A 60 9.31 9.63 11.74
N GLU A 61 10.01 9.74 12.86
CA GLU A 61 11.05 8.79 13.28
C GLU A 61 10.43 7.47 13.74
N ALA A 62 9.40 7.53 14.58
CA ALA A 62 8.64 6.37 15.04
C ALA A 62 7.99 5.62 13.87
N LEU A 63 7.45 6.37 12.90
CA LEU A 63 7.00 5.81 11.62
C LEU A 63 8.13 5.05 10.92
N LEU A 64 9.27 5.70 10.67
CA LEU A 64 10.36 5.08 9.93
C LEU A 64 10.84 3.80 10.61
N GLU A 65 10.96 3.81 11.92
CA GLU A 65 11.35 2.66 12.73
C GLU A 65 10.34 1.50 12.60
N GLY A 66 9.03 1.78 12.74
CA GLY A 66 7.98 0.77 12.61
C GLY A 66 8.02 0.06 11.24
N TYR A 67 8.15 0.83 10.15
CA TYR A 67 8.24 0.26 8.80
C TYR A 67 9.55 -0.50 8.56
N GLN A 68 10.67 -0.07 9.16
CA GLN A 68 11.94 -0.80 9.11
C GLN A 68 11.84 -2.14 9.85
N ALA A 69 11.16 -2.19 10.99
CA ALA A 69 10.94 -3.43 11.74
C ALA A 69 10.09 -4.44 10.92
N VAL A 70 9.03 -3.97 10.27
CA VAL A 70 8.20 -4.81 9.40
C VAL A 70 9.00 -5.35 8.21
N SER A 71 9.83 -4.50 7.59
CA SER A 71 10.68 -4.90 6.45
C SER A 71 11.64 -6.03 6.84
N LYS A 72 12.33 -5.90 7.98
CA LYS A 72 13.25 -6.91 8.50
C LYS A 72 12.55 -8.23 8.84
N ARG A 73 11.30 -8.17 9.32
CA ARG A 73 10.48 -9.37 9.59
C ARG A 73 10.07 -10.09 8.32
N LEU A 74 9.85 -9.35 7.23
CA LEU A 74 9.40 -9.87 5.95
C LEU A 74 10.53 -10.52 5.14
N ASP A 75 11.73 -9.95 5.16
CA ASP A 75 12.92 -10.42 4.42
C ASP A 75 13.14 -11.95 4.48
N PRO A 76 13.10 -12.65 5.64
CA PRO A 76 13.31 -14.10 5.69
C PRO A 76 12.17 -14.92 5.04
N GLY A 77 10.96 -14.37 4.98
CA GLY A 77 9.84 -15.01 4.28
C GLY A 77 10.00 -14.95 2.76
N LEU A 78 10.53 -13.83 2.25
CA LEU A 78 10.72 -13.61 0.81
C LEU A 78 11.76 -14.55 0.20
N VAL A 79 12.84 -14.86 0.92
CA VAL A 79 13.86 -15.81 0.47
C VAL A 79 13.28 -17.21 0.27
N LYS A 80 12.22 -17.59 0.99
CA LYS A 80 11.57 -18.90 0.86
C LYS A 80 10.64 -18.98 -0.34
N LEU A 81 9.97 -17.88 -0.69
CA LEU A 81 8.94 -17.83 -1.72
C LEU A 81 9.50 -17.48 -3.11
N LEU A 82 10.60 -16.73 -3.15
CA LEU A 82 11.20 -16.25 -4.39
C LEU A 82 12.41 -17.09 -4.77
N ALA A 83 12.37 -17.67 -5.97
CA ALA A 83 13.48 -18.45 -6.53
C ALA A 83 14.79 -17.63 -6.64
N SER A 84 14.69 -16.31 -6.77
CA SER A 84 15.83 -15.40 -6.75
C SER A 84 15.46 -14.15 -5.97
N TYR A 85 16.16 -13.90 -4.85
CA TYR A 85 16.05 -12.68 -4.08
C TYR A 85 17.38 -11.91 -4.15
N PRO A 86 17.39 -10.63 -4.55
CA PRO A 86 18.61 -9.85 -4.58
C PRO A 86 19.20 -9.72 -3.16
N VAL A 87 20.52 -9.85 -3.04
CA VAL A 87 21.24 -9.76 -1.76
C VAL A 87 21.06 -8.43 -1.02
N ARG A 88 20.49 -7.41 -1.66
CA ARG A 88 20.20 -6.11 -1.03
C ARG A 88 18.80 -6.15 -0.43
N PRO A 89 18.67 -6.17 0.90
CA PRO A 89 17.37 -6.20 1.56
C PRO A 89 16.60 -4.90 1.29
N MET A 90 15.28 -4.97 1.45
CA MET A 90 14.43 -3.81 1.28
C MET A 90 14.73 -2.76 2.35
N ALA A 91 15.05 -1.53 1.93
CA ALA A 91 15.34 -0.42 2.83
C ALA A 91 14.22 0.63 2.80
N CYS A 92 13.63 0.90 3.97
CA CYS A 92 12.69 2.00 4.16
C CYS A 92 13.44 3.32 4.31
N ALA A 93 12.92 4.37 3.69
CA ALA A 93 13.52 5.69 3.74
C ALA A 93 12.51 6.82 3.85
N PRO A 94 12.90 7.93 4.51
CA PRO A 94 12.05 9.10 4.57
C PRO A 94 11.94 9.76 3.20
N PHE A 95 10.74 10.27 2.90
CA PHE A 95 10.51 11.14 1.76
C PHE A 95 11.35 12.41 1.92
N ARG A 96 12.39 12.57 1.09
CA ARG A 96 13.17 13.82 1.07
C ARG A 96 12.43 14.84 0.20
N THR A 97 11.68 15.72 0.85
CA THR A 97 10.94 16.84 0.20
C THR A 97 11.84 17.72 -0.69
N ARG A 98 13.14 17.80 -0.44
CA ARG A 98 14.03 18.79 -1.10
C ARG A 98 14.52 18.43 -2.52
N ARG A 99 14.44 17.18 -3.00
CA ARG A 99 15.19 16.76 -4.21
C ARG A 99 14.36 16.34 -5.43
N LEU A 100 13.04 16.26 -5.35
CA LEU A 100 12.24 15.60 -6.39
C LEU A 100 11.17 16.45 -7.06
N LEU A 101 10.90 17.68 -6.58
CA LEU A 101 9.86 18.53 -7.17
C LEU A 101 10.20 19.03 -8.59
N THR A 102 11.46 18.96 -9.00
CA THR A 102 11.92 19.43 -10.32
C THR A 102 12.20 18.33 -11.32
N ARG A 103 12.03 17.04 -10.96
CA ARG A 103 12.32 15.95 -11.90
C ARG A 103 11.04 15.51 -12.59
N PRO A 104 10.90 15.69 -13.91
CA PRO A 104 9.75 15.17 -14.63
C PRO A 104 9.70 13.65 -14.42
N LEU A 105 8.48 13.14 -14.20
CA LEU A 105 8.26 11.71 -14.12
C LEU A 105 8.71 11.09 -15.45
N PRO A 106 9.56 10.05 -15.44
CA PRO A 106 9.95 9.40 -16.67
C PRO A 106 8.70 8.77 -17.31
N THR A 107 8.39 9.16 -18.54
CA THR A 107 7.31 8.59 -19.37
C THR A 107 7.65 7.20 -19.92
N THR A 108 8.79 6.64 -19.53
CA THR A 108 9.28 5.32 -19.92
C THR A 108 9.65 4.51 -18.70
N CYS A 109 9.26 3.23 -18.66
CA CYS A 109 9.71 2.28 -17.66
C CYS A 109 11.25 2.22 -17.71
N ALA A 110 11.90 2.75 -16.68
CA ALA A 110 13.35 2.73 -16.60
C ALA A 110 13.85 1.28 -16.46
N ARG A 111 14.94 0.96 -17.17
CA ARG A 111 15.69 -0.31 -17.02
C ARG A 111 15.97 -0.60 -15.54
N PRO A 112 16.04 -1.88 -15.13
CA PRO A 112 16.33 -2.23 -13.75
C PRO A 112 17.61 -1.52 -13.30
N SER A 113 17.43 -0.56 -12.40
CA SER A 113 18.53 0.19 -11.82
C SER A 113 19.24 -0.71 -10.83
N THR A 114 20.57 -0.72 -10.84
CA THR A 114 21.40 -1.36 -9.82
C THR A 114 21.25 -0.71 -8.44
N ALA A 115 20.52 0.40 -8.33
CA ALA A 115 20.18 1.05 -7.07
C ALA A 115 19.24 0.15 -6.23
N PRO A 116 19.39 0.16 -4.88
CA PRO A 116 18.49 -0.60 -4.02
C PRO A 116 17.04 -0.12 -4.18
N ALA A 117 16.11 -1.06 -4.22
CA ALA A 117 14.69 -0.76 -4.12
C ALA A 117 14.45 -0.03 -2.78
N ARG A 118 13.92 1.19 -2.87
CA ARG A 118 13.75 2.08 -1.72
C ARG A 118 12.27 2.39 -1.56
N LEU A 119 11.66 1.87 -0.50
CA LEU A 119 10.29 2.24 -0.15
C LEU A 119 10.31 3.63 0.47
N VAL A 120 9.63 4.57 -0.17
CA VAL A 120 9.54 5.95 0.30
C VAL A 120 8.24 6.13 1.06
N LEU A 121 8.33 6.46 2.34
CA LEU A 121 7.17 6.57 3.20
C LEU A 121 6.59 7.99 3.17
N ARG A 122 5.27 8.07 2.99
CA ARG A 122 4.46 9.27 3.17
C ARG A 122 3.19 8.87 3.91
N GLN A 123 3.07 9.24 5.18
CA GLN A 123 1.77 9.14 5.84
C GLN A 123 0.87 10.30 5.41
N PRO A 124 -0.44 10.04 5.19
CA PRO A 124 -1.42 11.12 5.06
C PRO A 124 -1.47 11.92 6.36
N PRO A 125 -1.80 13.23 6.31
CA PRO A 125 -1.94 14.02 7.53
C PRO A 125 -2.99 13.36 8.46
N PRO A 126 -2.80 13.40 9.79
CA PRO A 126 -3.81 12.91 10.71
C PRO A 126 -5.15 13.64 10.46
N PRO A 127 -6.30 13.02 10.80
CA PRO A 127 -7.57 13.74 10.77
C PRO A 127 -7.40 15.03 11.57
N ARG A 128 -7.80 16.17 10.99
CA ARG A 128 -7.77 17.44 11.72
C ARG A 128 -8.63 17.25 12.96
N SER A 129 -8.03 17.29 14.14
CA SER A 129 -8.80 17.52 15.35
C SER A 129 -9.59 18.80 15.10
N GLU A 130 -10.92 18.69 15.13
CA GLU A 130 -11.79 19.85 15.21
C GLU A 130 -11.25 20.70 16.36
N THR A 131 -10.63 21.81 15.98
CA THR A 131 -10.22 22.83 16.92
C THR A 131 -11.51 23.33 17.53
N GLN A 132 -11.67 23.10 18.84
CA GLN A 132 -12.57 23.91 19.64
C GLN A 132 -12.27 25.38 19.33
N ILE A 133 -13.25 26.06 18.73
CA ILE A 133 -13.81 27.39 19.05
C ILE A 133 -14.78 27.76 17.94
#